data_AF-A0A1E3QLS0-F1
#
_entry.id   AF-A0A1E3QLS0-F1
#
_cell.length_a   1.000
_cell.length_b   1.000
_cell.length_c   1.000
_cell.angle_alpha   90.00
_cell.angle_beta   90.00
_cell.angle_gamma   90.00
#
_symmetry.space_group_name_H-M   'P 1'
#
loop_
_entity.id
_entity.type
_entity.pdbx_description
1 polymer ?
#
loop_
_entity_poly.entity_id
_entity_poly.type
_entity_poly.pdbx_seq_one_letter_code
_entity_poly.pdbx_strand_id
1 'polypeptide(L)'
;MELQRISEDYKLAKKGFLSKNFNKAYDTLSKYFAADANSMFALYEKKSVNLILLNNVLNLYATVINEILKQEDTNRAVADSARERVASGRLLREYVAAVGGDFGQASPEIFYSCYLIEYLNGSGPDYLTRLADKIENEYLSNINVEIYTEAFSKLYQAHLHKLLELYLVHVLPRAAREEGNAKGDAYTREFIENSPYIARDVQVQYTEKLAAKYRELDDKEARRQETAAREQEAAKQKEEEQRAKQAVKKEQSLKQEQIRALKAKLMAENHSEAISEAARKHTVLSESASGAETPILAPEKKPKKTMLQKIILSNKKQLAAVAQVVRARIPQLIVLLVLVLLGRTVAGRKQGTPHDSLAVTVWNKVAATAKMAFKVTYV
;
A
#
# COMPACT_ATOMS: atom_id res chain seq x y z
N MET A 1 33.70 18.71 -10.41
CA MET A 1 33.52 19.34 -9.09
C MET A 1 32.84 18.38 -8.08
N GLU A 2 31.75 17.68 -8.43
CA GLU A 2 31.07 16.80 -7.45
C GLU A 2 31.83 15.51 -7.11
N LEU A 3 32.42 14.81 -8.09
CA LEU A 3 33.26 13.63 -7.82
C LEU A 3 34.49 13.96 -6.96
N GLN A 4 35.09 15.12 -7.19
CA GLN A 4 36.22 15.60 -6.39
C GLN A 4 35.81 15.81 -4.93
N ARG A 5 34.65 16.43 -4.68
CA ARG A 5 34.11 16.58 -3.31
C ARG A 5 33.80 15.23 -2.66
N ILE A 6 33.26 14.26 -3.41
CA ILE A 6 33.01 12.90 -2.89
C ILE A 6 34.33 12.21 -2.52
N SER A 7 35.39 12.43 -3.31
CA SER A 7 36.72 11.90 -3.04
C SER A 7 37.41 12.55 -1.84
N GLU A 8 37.25 13.86 -1.67
CA GLU A 8 37.94 14.65 -0.63
C GLU A 8 37.25 14.55 0.74
N ASP A 9 35.91 14.60 0.79
CA ASP A 9 35.13 14.47 2.03
C ASP A 9 33.76 13.81 1.77
N TYR A 10 33.75 12.48 1.85
CA TYR A 10 32.53 11.69 1.66
C TYR A 10 31.40 12.06 2.64
N LYS A 11 31.71 12.40 3.89
CA LYS A 11 30.69 12.73 4.91
C LYS A 11 30.01 14.04 4.57
N LEU A 12 30.80 15.06 4.21
CA LEU A 12 30.27 16.35 3.79
C LEU A 12 29.51 16.25 2.48
N ALA A 13 30.04 15.48 1.51
CA ALA A 13 29.36 15.22 0.25
C ALA A 13 28.00 14.54 0.50
N LYS A 14 27.96 13.47 1.31
CA LYS A 14 26.73 12.79 1.70
C LYS A 14 25.72 13.77 2.31
N LYS A 15 26.14 14.58 3.29
CA LYS A 15 25.27 15.60 3.89
C LYS A 15 24.72 16.57 2.83
N GLY A 16 25.57 17.03 1.91
CA GLY A 16 25.19 17.96 0.84
C GLY A 16 24.24 17.38 -0.20
N PHE A 17 24.32 16.08 -0.49
CA PHE A 17 23.37 15.40 -1.37
C PHE A 17 22.04 15.12 -0.66
N LEU A 18 22.07 14.78 0.62
CA LEU A 18 20.87 14.53 1.43
C LEU A 18 20.13 15.81 1.86
N SER A 19 20.80 16.96 1.89
CA SER A 19 20.17 18.26 2.19
C SER A 19 19.56 18.93 0.96
N LYS A 20 19.73 18.35 -0.24
CA LYS A 20 19.21 18.87 -1.51
C LYS A 20 17.96 18.11 -1.92
N ASN A 21 17.28 18.60 -2.96
CA ASN A 21 16.18 17.88 -3.61
C ASN A 21 16.64 16.48 -4.06
N PHE A 22 16.06 15.43 -3.47
CA PHE A 22 16.44 14.04 -3.73
C PHE A 22 16.29 13.64 -5.19
N ASN A 23 15.29 14.18 -5.91
CA ASN A 23 15.15 13.93 -7.35
C ASN A 23 16.37 14.45 -8.11
N LYS A 24 16.83 15.67 -7.80
CA LYS A 24 18.03 16.25 -8.41
C LYS A 24 19.29 15.47 -8.04
N ALA A 25 19.40 15.02 -6.79
CA ALA A 25 20.50 14.17 -6.33
C ALA A 25 20.54 12.86 -7.13
N TYR A 26 19.39 12.22 -7.33
CA TYR A 26 19.27 11.00 -8.12
C TYR A 26 19.55 11.22 -9.61
N ASP A 27 19.04 12.29 -10.20
CA ASP A 27 19.33 12.63 -11.61
C ASP A 27 20.82 12.87 -11.84
N THR A 28 21.52 13.45 -10.87
CA THR A 28 22.97 13.61 -10.96
C THR A 28 23.70 12.28 -10.79
N LEU A 29 23.35 11.50 -9.76
CA LEU A 29 24.04 10.25 -9.46
C LEU A 29 23.76 9.15 -10.49
N SER A 30 22.54 9.10 -11.04
CA SER A 30 22.16 8.12 -12.05
C SER A 30 22.96 8.27 -13.36
N LYS A 31 23.38 9.50 -13.70
CA LYS A 31 24.28 9.76 -14.84
C LYS A 31 25.63 9.11 -14.68
N TYR A 32 26.15 9.03 -13.46
CA TYR A 32 27.40 8.32 -13.18
C TYR A 32 27.28 6.81 -13.38
N PHE A 33 26.08 6.26 -13.46
CA PHE A 33 25.83 4.84 -13.72
C PHE A 33 25.01 4.64 -14.99
N ALA A 34 24.96 5.61 -15.90
CA ALA A 34 24.35 5.40 -17.21
C ALA A 34 25.13 4.33 -17.98
N ALA A 35 24.47 3.60 -18.88
CA ALA A 35 25.12 2.55 -19.68
C ALA A 35 25.96 3.18 -20.82
N ASP A 36 27.00 3.93 -20.46
CA ASP A 36 27.90 4.60 -21.39
C ASP A 36 29.38 4.44 -20.98
N ALA A 37 30.26 4.86 -21.89
CA ALA A 37 31.71 4.73 -21.73
C ALA A 37 32.32 5.59 -20.61
N ASN A 38 31.52 6.51 -20.03
CA ASN A 38 31.88 7.43 -18.94
C ASN A 38 31.21 7.04 -17.61
N SER A 39 30.55 5.88 -17.56
CA SER A 39 30.01 5.34 -16.32
C SER A 39 31.12 5.05 -15.30
N MET A 40 30.80 5.11 -14.02
CA MET A 40 31.75 4.83 -12.93
C MET A 40 32.32 3.42 -13.02
N PHE A 41 31.54 2.44 -13.49
CA PHE A 41 32.02 1.09 -13.73
C PHE A 41 33.05 1.06 -14.87
N ALA A 42 32.74 1.66 -16.02
CA ALA A 42 33.68 1.73 -17.15
C ALA A 42 34.94 2.55 -16.83
N LEU A 43 34.81 3.63 -16.06
CA LEU A 43 35.94 4.43 -15.59
C LEU A 43 36.81 3.65 -14.61
N TYR A 44 36.23 2.80 -13.77
CA TYR A 44 36.96 1.95 -12.84
C TYR A 44 37.72 0.85 -13.60
N GLU A 45 37.07 0.17 -14.54
CA GLU A 45 37.71 -0.85 -15.40
C GLU A 45 38.90 -0.28 -16.18
N LYS A 46 38.78 0.97 -16.65
CA LYS A 46 39.87 1.71 -17.31
C LYS A 46 40.95 2.24 -16.34
N LYS A 47 40.80 1.99 -15.04
CA LYS A 47 41.67 2.49 -13.95
C LYS A 47 41.72 4.03 -13.85
N SER A 48 40.72 4.72 -14.40
CA SER A 48 40.59 6.18 -14.33
C SER A 48 40.01 6.66 -12.98
N VAL A 49 39.33 5.77 -12.26
CA VAL A 49 38.89 5.99 -10.87
C VAL A 49 39.32 4.80 -10.01
N ASN A 50 39.59 5.05 -8.72
CA ASN A 50 39.94 3.99 -7.77
C ASN A 50 38.69 3.37 -7.13
N LEU A 51 38.86 2.21 -6.49
CA LEU A 51 37.77 1.44 -5.87
C LEU A 51 37.08 2.21 -4.74
N ILE A 52 37.83 3.03 -3.98
CA ILE A 52 37.29 3.83 -2.89
C ILE A 52 36.26 4.84 -3.42
N LEU A 53 36.60 5.56 -4.49
CA LEU A 53 35.70 6.52 -5.11
C LEU A 53 34.48 5.83 -5.72
N LEU A 54 34.66 4.69 -6.39
CA LEU A 54 33.56 3.88 -6.91
C LEU A 54 32.58 3.49 -5.79
N ASN A 55 33.09 2.91 -4.70
CA ASN A 55 32.27 2.51 -3.55
C ASN A 55 31.54 3.71 -2.92
N ASN A 56 32.22 4.85 -2.74
CA ASN A 56 31.61 6.05 -2.17
C ASN A 56 30.45 6.58 -3.03
N VAL A 57 30.64 6.69 -4.35
CA VAL A 57 29.59 7.16 -5.27
C VAL A 57 28.42 6.16 -5.28
N LEU A 58 28.70 4.86 -5.25
CA LEU A 58 27.68 3.81 -5.24
C LEU A 58 26.87 3.81 -3.94
N ASN A 59 27.53 3.89 -2.79
CA ASN A 59 26.87 4.03 -1.48
C ASN A 59 26.00 5.27 -1.40
N LEU A 60 26.48 6.38 -1.94
CA LEU A 60 25.70 7.62 -2.00
C LEU A 60 24.47 7.45 -2.88
N TYR A 61 24.61 6.80 -4.04
CA TYR A 61 23.51 6.50 -4.94
C TYR A 61 22.47 5.59 -4.29
N ALA A 62 22.89 4.51 -3.63
CA ALA A 62 22.03 3.63 -2.84
C ALA A 62 21.30 4.40 -1.73
N THR A 63 22.00 5.28 -1.00
CA THR A 63 21.38 6.11 0.04
C THR A 63 20.29 7.02 -0.55
N VAL A 64 20.57 7.69 -1.66
CA VAL A 64 19.59 8.57 -2.32
C VAL A 64 18.39 7.79 -2.84
N ILE A 65 18.60 6.59 -3.40
CA ILE A 65 17.52 5.69 -3.79
C ILE A 65 16.64 5.36 -2.57
N ASN A 66 17.23 4.98 -1.44
CA ASN A 66 16.47 4.66 -0.23
C ASN A 66 15.58 5.82 0.22
N GLU A 67 16.09 7.05 0.20
CA GLU A 67 15.33 8.24 0.60
C GLU A 67 14.22 8.58 -0.40
N ILE A 68 14.47 8.42 -1.70
CA ILE A 68 13.46 8.56 -2.77
C ILE A 68 12.28 7.64 -2.56
N LEU A 69 12.55 6.39 -2.18
CA LEU A 69 11.52 5.37 -2.02
C LEU A 69 10.70 5.54 -0.74
N LYS A 70 11.25 6.22 0.28
CA LYS A 70 10.51 6.56 1.52
C LYS A 70 9.58 7.76 1.37
N GLN A 71 9.87 8.66 0.45
CA GLN A 71 9.11 9.90 0.29
C GLN A 71 7.85 9.68 -0.57
N GLU A 72 6.70 10.09 -0.03
CA GLU A 72 5.40 10.02 -0.73
C GLU A 72 5.29 11.04 -1.87
N ASP A 73 5.96 12.19 -1.73
CA ASP A 73 5.92 13.31 -2.69
C ASP A 73 6.93 13.18 -3.85
N THR A 74 7.64 12.07 -3.93
CA THR A 74 8.66 11.87 -4.97
C THR A 74 8.03 11.75 -6.35
N ASN A 75 8.73 12.21 -7.38
CA ASN A 75 8.28 12.00 -8.76
C ASN A 75 8.15 10.49 -9.01
N ARG A 76 6.92 10.05 -9.33
CA ARG A 76 6.59 8.65 -9.51
C ARG A 76 7.49 7.95 -10.54
N ALA A 77 7.86 8.63 -11.62
CA ALA A 77 8.76 8.06 -12.63
C ALA A 77 10.17 7.80 -12.08
N VAL A 78 10.67 8.70 -11.23
CA VAL A 78 11.97 8.56 -10.56
C VAL A 78 11.92 7.42 -9.56
N ALA A 79 10.85 7.34 -8.75
CA ALA A 79 10.65 6.27 -7.78
C ALA A 79 10.52 4.90 -8.46
N ASP A 80 9.75 4.79 -9.55
CA ASP A 80 9.57 3.54 -10.28
C ASP A 80 10.88 3.08 -10.94
N SER A 81 11.66 3.99 -11.53
CA SER A 81 13.00 3.70 -12.05
C SER A 81 13.97 3.23 -10.94
N ALA A 82 13.94 3.89 -9.79
CA ALA A 82 14.76 3.52 -8.64
C ALA A 82 14.38 2.13 -8.10
N ARG A 83 13.07 1.82 -8.02
CA ARG A 83 12.57 0.48 -7.65
C ARG A 83 13.03 -0.59 -8.62
N GLU A 84 12.85 -0.37 -9.93
CA GLU A 84 13.25 -1.34 -10.95
C GLU A 84 14.74 -1.67 -10.86
N ARG A 85 15.57 -0.65 -10.67
CA ARG A 85 17.02 -0.81 -10.62
C ARG A 85 17.51 -1.61 -9.41
N VAL A 86 16.80 -1.47 -8.28
CA VAL A 86 17.04 -2.26 -7.07
C VAL A 86 16.46 -3.66 -7.20
N ALA A 87 15.17 -3.79 -7.54
CA ALA A 87 14.48 -5.07 -7.62
C ALA A 87 15.09 -6.02 -8.66
N SER A 88 15.58 -5.47 -9.78
CA SER A 88 16.26 -6.26 -10.80
C SER A 88 17.63 -6.78 -10.34
N GLY A 89 18.21 -6.28 -9.24
CA GLY A 89 19.58 -6.58 -8.82
C GLY A 89 20.65 -6.05 -9.78
N ARG A 90 20.27 -5.20 -10.73
CA ARG A 90 21.15 -4.72 -11.80
C ARG A 90 22.35 -3.97 -11.25
N LEU A 91 22.13 -3.08 -10.29
CA LEU A 91 23.20 -2.28 -9.68
C LEU A 91 24.29 -3.15 -9.04
N LEU A 92 23.87 -4.22 -8.37
CA LEU A 92 24.78 -5.15 -7.70
C LEU A 92 25.57 -5.99 -8.71
N ARG A 93 24.92 -6.49 -9.76
CA ARG A 93 25.60 -7.25 -10.83
C ARG A 93 26.60 -6.41 -11.60
N GLU A 94 26.26 -5.15 -11.92
CA GLU A 94 27.19 -4.22 -12.58
C GLU A 94 28.41 -3.95 -11.69
N TYR A 95 28.21 -3.81 -10.37
CA TYR A 95 29.31 -3.66 -9.42
C TYR A 95 30.21 -4.90 -9.35
N VAL A 96 29.62 -6.09 -9.19
CA VAL A 96 30.38 -7.35 -9.13
C VAL A 96 31.18 -7.58 -10.41
N ALA A 97 30.57 -7.35 -11.57
CA ALA A 97 31.27 -7.43 -12.85
C ALA A 97 32.48 -6.48 -12.91
N ALA A 98 32.31 -5.23 -12.46
CA ALA A 98 33.38 -4.23 -12.47
C ALA A 98 34.55 -4.58 -11.54
N VAL A 99 34.30 -5.26 -10.41
CA VAL A 99 35.36 -5.68 -9.45
C VAL A 99 35.97 -7.05 -9.75
N GLY A 100 35.79 -7.57 -10.97
CA GLY A 100 36.45 -8.80 -11.42
C GLY A 100 35.55 -10.04 -11.43
N GLY A 101 34.24 -9.87 -11.21
CA GLY A 101 33.26 -10.96 -11.29
C GLY A 101 33.21 -11.89 -10.08
N ASP A 102 34.05 -11.65 -9.07
CA ASP A 102 34.09 -12.43 -7.83
C ASP A 102 33.36 -11.67 -6.70
N PHE A 103 32.28 -12.27 -6.21
CA PHE A 103 31.51 -11.77 -5.07
C PHE A 103 32.35 -11.68 -3.80
N GLY A 104 33.38 -12.52 -3.65
CA GLY A 104 34.25 -12.56 -2.49
C GLY A 104 35.16 -11.33 -2.33
N GLN A 105 35.42 -10.59 -3.41
CA GLN A 105 36.24 -9.37 -3.42
C GLN A 105 35.41 -8.08 -3.27
N ALA A 106 34.09 -8.22 -3.29
CA ALA A 106 33.16 -7.12 -3.38
C ALA A 106 32.76 -6.60 -1.98
N SER A 107 32.71 -5.27 -1.81
CA SER A 107 32.55 -4.65 -0.49
C SER A 107 31.18 -4.98 0.14
N PRO A 108 31.13 -5.52 1.39
CA PRO A 108 29.89 -5.83 2.09
C PRO A 108 29.03 -4.60 2.34
N GLU A 109 29.62 -3.40 2.34
CA GLU A 109 28.87 -2.17 2.46
C GLU A 109 27.90 -1.97 1.28
N ILE A 110 28.34 -2.32 0.06
CA ILE A 110 27.50 -2.23 -1.14
C ILE A 110 26.38 -3.26 -1.07
N PHE A 111 26.70 -4.51 -0.71
CA PHE A 111 25.72 -5.58 -0.54
C PHE A 111 24.70 -5.23 0.52
N TYR A 112 25.15 -4.79 1.70
CA TYR A 112 24.28 -4.31 2.76
C TYR A 112 23.35 -3.20 2.27
N SER A 113 23.88 -2.19 1.57
CA SER A 113 23.07 -1.08 1.08
C SER A 113 22.03 -1.53 0.06
N CYS A 114 22.40 -2.35 -0.92
CA CYS A 114 21.47 -2.87 -1.93
C CYS A 114 20.39 -3.75 -1.31
N TYR A 115 20.78 -4.73 -0.48
CA TYR A 115 19.84 -5.64 0.15
C TYR A 115 18.97 -4.96 1.19
N LEU A 116 19.45 -3.92 1.88
CA LEU A 116 18.61 -3.11 2.78
C LEU A 116 17.53 -2.40 1.98
N ILE A 117 17.85 -1.82 0.83
CA ILE A 117 16.85 -1.16 -0.01
C ILE A 117 15.86 -2.17 -0.55
N GLU A 118 16.32 -3.34 -1.04
CA GLU A 118 15.43 -4.43 -1.40
C GLU A 118 14.51 -4.75 -0.21
N TYR A 119 15.07 -5.05 0.97
CA TYR A 119 14.30 -5.46 2.16
C TYR A 119 13.24 -4.46 2.58
N LEU A 120 13.56 -3.17 2.53
CA LEU A 120 12.64 -2.10 2.93
C LEU A 120 11.53 -1.85 1.90
N ASN A 121 11.75 -2.19 0.63
CA ASN A 121 10.86 -1.84 -0.49
C ASN A 121 10.24 -3.05 -1.20
N GLY A 122 10.64 -4.25 -0.82
CA GLY A 122 10.14 -5.48 -1.40
C GLY A 122 8.69 -5.74 -1.04
N SER A 123 7.95 -6.26 -2.00
CA SER A 123 6.54 -6.62 -1.84
C SER A 123 6.20 -7.82 -2.72
N GLY A 124 5.22 -8.61 -2.30
CA GLY A 124 4.72 -9.76 -3.04
C GLY A 124 5.10 -11.11 -2.42
N PRO A 125 4.51 -12.20 -2.94
CA PRO A 125 4.75 -13.54 -2.43
C PRO A 125 6.22 -13.95 -2.63
N ASP A 126 6.75 -14.65 -1.63
CA ASP A 126 8.08 -15.25 -1.57
C ASP A 126 9.23 -14.24 -1.71
N TYR A 127 8.95 -12.94 -1.54
CA TYR A 127 9.95 -11.89 -1.68
C TYR A 127 11.09 -12.06 -0.68
N LEU A 128 10.76 -12.32 0.59
CA LEU A 128 11.75 -12.48 1.65
C LEU A 128 12.56 -13.77 1.50
N THR A 129 11.93 -14.86 1.05
CA THR A 129 12.64 -16.11 0.71
C THR A 129 13.65 -15.88 -0.40
N ARG A 130 13.25 -15.22 -1.50
CA ARG A 130 14.20 -14.86 -2.58
C ARG A 130 15.32 -13.94 -2.10
N LEU A 131 15.03 -12.99 -1.21
CA LEU A 131 16.07 -12.13 -0.65
C LEU A 131 17.02 -12.94 0.24
N ALA A 132 16.51 -13.85 1.06
CA ALA A 132 17.33 -14.74 1.89
C ALA A 132 18.26 -15.59 1.01
N ASP A 133 17.72 -16.23 -0.02
CA ASP A 133 18.47 -17.04 -0.98
C ASP A 133 19.57 -16.23 -1.67
N LYS A 134 19.28 -14.98 -2.07
CA LYS A 134 20.28 -14.09 -2.67
C LYS A 134 21.41 -13.79 -1.68
N ILE A 135 21.08 -13.38 -0.45
CA ILE A 135 22.11 -13.01 0.53
C ILE A 135 23.01 -14.22 0.85
N GLU A 136 22.39 -15.38 1.06
CA GLU A 136 23.11 -16.62 1.37
C GLU A 136 23.95 -17.10 0.18
N ASN A 137 23.31 -17.35 -0.97
CA ASN A 137 23.97 -18.01 -2.10
C ASN A 137 24.81 -17.07 -2.96
N GLU A 138 24.42 -15.81 -3.15
CA GLU A 138 25.20 -14.89 -3.97
C GLU A 138 26.37 -14.30 -3.18
N TYR A 139 26.20 -14.00 -1.89
CA TYR A 139 27.24 -13.33 -1.10
C TYR A 139 27.89 -14.22 -0.04
N LEU A 140 27.13 -14.69 0.96
CA LEU A 140 27.73 -15.36 2.13
C LEU A 140 28.44 -16.68 1.78
N SER A 141 28.00 -17.39 0.75
CA SER A 141 28.65 -18.62 0.28
C SER A 141 29.94 -18.37 -0.52
N ASN A 142 30.10 -17.19 -1.10
CA ASN A 142 31.24 -16.83 -1.96
C ASN A 142 32.26 -15.93 -1.27
N ILE A 143 32.02 -15.59 -0.01
CA ILE A 143 32.79 -14.61 0.71
C ILE A 143 34.16 -15.20 1.12
N ASN A 144 35.26 -14.61 0.66
CA ASN A 144 36.60 -15.14 0.96
C ASN A 144 37.04 -14.73 2.38
N VAL A 145 37.02 -15.70 3.31
CA VAL A 145 37.33 -15.48 4.73
C VAL A 145 38.77 -15.01 4.99
N GLU A 146 39.69 -15.32 4.10
CA GLU A 146 41.12 -15.00 4.30
C GLU A 146 41.40 -13.50 4.13
N ILE A 147 40.58 -12.81 3.33
CA ILE A 147 40.67 -11.36 3.10
C ILE A 147 40.34 -10.54 4.37
N TYR A 148 39.72 -11.14 5.40
CA TYR A 148 39.36 -10.46 6.66
C TYR A 148 40.51 -10.29 7.68
N THR A 149 41.74 -10.70 7.35
CA THR A 149 42.84 -10.78 8.34
C THR A 149 43.76 -9.54 8.40
N GLU A 150 43.75 -8.64 7.41
CA GLU A 150 44.60 -7.43 7.40
C GLU A 150 43.85 -6.12 7.71
N ALA A 151 44.55 -5.00 7.91
CA ALA A 151 44.05 -3.70 8.42
C ALA A 151 42.80 -3.09 7.74
N PHE A 152 42.40 -3.54 6.55
CA PHE A 152 41.07 -3.27 5.98
C PHE A 152 39.92 -3.97 6.75
N SER A 153 40.24 -4.88 7.68
CA SER A 153 39.32 -5.79 8.35
C SER A 153 38.32 -5.09 9.24
N LYS A 154 38.68 -4.07 10.03
CA LYS A 154 37.73 -3.53 11.03
C LYS A 154 36.49 -2.88 10.41
N LEU A 155 36.69 -2.05 9.38
CA LEU A 155 35.58 -1.39 8.69
C LEU A 155 34.77 -2.43 7.90
N TYR A 156 35.48 -3.31 7.18
CA TYR A 156 34.87 -4.34 6.35
C TYR A 156 34.09 -5.36 7.21
N GLN A 157 34.62 -5.78 8.35
CA GLN A 157 33.93 -6.58 9.39
C GLN A 157 32.71 -5.84 9.93
N ALA A 158 32.80 -4.54 10.22
CA ALA A 158 31.64 -3.78 10.68
C ALA A 158 30.51 -3.76 9.63
N HIS A 159 30.84 -3.70 8.34
CA HIS A 159 29.84 -3.78 7.26
C HIS A 159 29.32 -5.22 7.06
N LEU A 160 30.18 -6.23 7.18
CA LEU A 160 29.77 -7.63 7.17
C LEU A 160 28.80 -7.93 8.33
N HIS A 161 29.09 -7.44 9.54
CA HIS A 161 28.18 -7.58 10.69
C HIS A 161 26.83 -6.92 10.45
N LYS A 162 26.79 -5.75 9.79
CA LYS A 162 25.52 -5.11 9.40
C LYS A 162 24.75 -5.96 8.39
N LEU A 163 25.44 -6.60 7.45
CA LEU A 163 24.81 -7.51 6.50
C LEU A 163 24.29 -8.78 7.18
N LEU A 164 25.08 -9.38 8.05
CA LEU A 164 24.66 -10.54 8.86
C LEU A 164 23.49 -10.19 9.77
N GLU A 165 23.47 -8.99 10.36
CA GLU A 165 22.34 -8.50 11.15
C GLU A 165 21.09 -8.33 10.30
N LEU A 166 21.21 -7.75 9.10
CA LEU A 166 20.10 -7.68 8.15
C LEU A 166 19.57 -9.09 7.83
N TYR A 167 20.45 -10.02 7.49
CA TYR A 167 20.07 -11.38 7.10
C TYR A 167 19.44 -12.16 8.26
N LEU A 168 20.16 -12.32 9.37
CA LEU A 168 19.81 -13.20 10.48
C LEU A 168 18.69 -12.63 11.37
N VAL A 169 18.67 -11.32 11.57
CA VAL A 169 17.72 -10.67 12.52
C VAL A 169 16.51 -10.09 11.80
N HIS A 170 16.60 -9.76 10.51
CA HIS A 170 15.51 -9.07 9.81
C HIS A 170 14.90 -9.88 8.67
N VAL A 171 15.71 -10.51 7.82
CA VAL A 171 15.23 -11.25 6.65
C VAL A 171 14.73 -12.64 7.03
N LEU A 172 15.59 -13.50 7.60
CA LEU A 172 15.24 -14.89 7.93
C LEU A 172 14.03 -15.02 8.87
N PRO A 173 13.93 -14.26 9.98
CA PRO A 173 12.80 -14.43 10.90
C PRO A 173 11.46 -14.09 10.27
N ARG A 174 11.45 -13.12 9.35
CA ARG A 174 10.24 -12.75 8.61
C ARG A 174 9.92 -13.75 7.50
N ALA A 175 10.92 -14.23 6.76
CA ALA A 175 10.75 -15.27 5.74
C ALA A 175 10.16 -16.56 6.36
N ALA A 176 10.75 -17.03 7.46
CA ALA A 176 10.29 -18.21 8.20
C ALA A 176 8.82 -18.10 8.64
N ARG A 177 8.39 -16.90 9.03
CA ARG A 177 6.99 -16.64 9.41
C ARG A 177 6.04 -16.62 8.22
N GLU A 178 6.43 -16.03 7.09
CA GLU A 178 5.61 -16.02 5.88
C GLU A 178 5.36 -17.45 5.36
N GLU A 179 6.35 -18.32 5.50
CA GLU A 179 6.23 -19.74 5.14
C GLU A 179 5.54 -20.62 6.20
N GLY A 180 5.23 -20.06 7.38
CA GLY A 180 4.71 -20.83 8.51
C GLY A 180 5.66 -21.92 9.01
N ASN A 181 6.96 -21.77 8.77
CA ASN A 181 7.94 -22.82 8.92
C ASN A 181 8.80 -22.61 10.18
N ALA A 182 8.47 -23.32 11.26
CA ALA A 182 9.26 -23.33 12.50
C ALA A 182 10.73 -23.79 12.29
N LYS A 183 11.03 -24.46 11.18
CA LYS A 183 12.40 -24.85 10.82
C LYS A 183 13.31 -23.65 10.55
N GLY A 184 12.77 -22.50 10.15
CA GLY A 184 13.56 -21.31 9.88
C GLY A 184 14.24 -20.72 11.12
N ASP A 185 13.64 -20.87 12.31
CA ASP A 185 14.27 -20.48 13.58
C ASP A 185 15.43 -21.42 13.94
N ALA A 186 15.20 -22.73 13.86
CA ALA A 186 16.25 -23.72 14.10
C ALA A 186 17.45 -23.53 13.16
N TYR A 187 17.19 -23.32 11.86
CA TYR A 187 18.22 -23.01 10.87
C TYR A 187 18.97 -21.71 11.20
N THR A 188 18.27 -20.63 11.58
CA THR A 188 18.92 -19.35 11.89
C THR A 188 19.83 -19.47 13.11
N ARG A 189 19.41 -20.21 14.14
CA ARG A 189 20.23 -20.48 15.32
C ARG A 189 21.44 -21.34 14.99
N GLU A 190 21.24 -22.42 14.25
CA GLU A 190 22.33 -23.28 13.78
C GLU A 190 23.34 -22.50 12.94
N PHE A 191 22.88 -21.59 12.08
CA PHE A 191 23.75 -20.70 11.32
C PHE A 191 24.57 -19.81 12.26
N ILE A 192 23.95 -19.15 13.26
CA ILE A 192 24.67 -18.29 14.21
C ILE A 192 25.75 -19.07 14.98
N GLU A 193 25.41 -20.26 15.47
CA GLU A 193 26.30 -21.09 16.29
C GLU A 193 27.49 -21.62 15.50
N ASN A 194 27.28 -21.99 14.23
CA ASN A 194 28.29 -22.59 13.36
C ASN A 194 28.94 -21.60 12.39
N SER A 195 28.53 -20.32 12.38
CA SER A 195 29.03 -19.35 11.40
C SER A 195 30.52 -19.07 11.60
N PRO A 196 31.36 -19.21 10.56
CA PRO A 196 32.76 -18.79 10.61
C PRO A 196 32.91 -17.27 10.65
N TYR A 197 31.82 -16.52 10.39
CA TYR A 197 31.82 -15.06 10.29
C TYR A 197 31.50 -14.35 11.63
N ILE A 198 31.06 -15.11 12.64
CA ILE A 198 30.58 -14.56 13.90
C ILE A 198 31.45 -15.10 15.02
N ALA A 199 32.23 -14.20 15.65
CA ALA A 199 32.99 -14.55 16.84
C ALA A 199 32.06 -14.96 18.00
N ARG A 200 32.51 -15.89 18.85
CA ARG A 200 31.69 -16.48 19.93
C ARG A 200 31.05 -15.46 20.88
N ASP A 201 31.77 -14.38 21.18
CA ASP A 201 31.28 -13.27 22.01
C ASP A 201 30.16 -12.46 21.33
N VAL A 202 30.16 -12.41 19.99
CA VAL A 202 29.12 -11.76 19.18
C VAL A 202 27.93 -12.70 18.93
N GLN A 203 28.14 -14.02 18.93
CA GLN A 203 27.05 -15.01 18.77
C GLN A 203 25.95 -14.80 19.82
N VAL A 204 26.32 -14.57 21.09
CA VAL A 204 25.35 -14.29 22.17
C VAL A 204 24.48 -13.07 21.84
N GLN A 205 25.10 -12.00 21.33
CA GLN A 205 24.37 -10.78 20.96
C GLN A 205 23.40 -11.03 19.80
N TYR A 206 23.79 -11.82 18.80
CA TYR A 206 22.88 -12.20 17.71
C TYR A 206 21.71 -13.05 18.21
N THR A 207 21.96 -14.00 19.10
CA THR A 207 20.92 -14.84 19.70
C THR A 207 19.93 -14.01 20.53
N GLU A 208 20.42 -13.05 21.32
CA GLU A 208 19.57 -12.12 22.07
C GLU A 208 18.74 -11.22 21.14
N LYS A 209 19.35 -10.65 20.10
CA LYS A 209 18.65 -9.83 19.09
C LYS A 209 17.59 -10.65 18.35
N LEU A 210 17.90 -11.89 18.00
CA LEU A 210 16.97 -12.81 17.33
C LEU A 210 15.77 -13.12 18.23
N ALA A 211 16.01 -13.44 19.50
CA ALA A 211 14.94 -13.68 20.47
C ALA A 211 14.06 -12.42 20.67
N ALA A 212 14.66 -11.24 20.77
CA ALA A 212 13.93 -9.98 20.82
C ALA A 212 13.09 -9.74 19.55
N LYS A 213 13.62 -10.09 18.37
CA LYS A 213 12.89 -9.98 17.11
C LYS A 213 11.67 -10.89 17.06
N TYR A 214 11.80 -12.14 17.48
CA TYR A 214 10.65 -13.05 17.51
C TYR A 214 9.55 -12.54 18.43
N ARG A 215 9.91 -12.03 19.61
CA ARG A 215 8.94 -11.37 20.52
C ARG A 215 8.24 -10.18 19.86
N GLU A 216 8.98 -9.32 19.16
CA GLU A 216 8.39 -8.19 18.42
C GLU A 216 7.40 -8.66 17.34
N LEU A 217 7.73 -9.73 16.62
CA LEU A 217 6.84 -10.30 15.59
C LEU A 217 5.59 -10.94 16.21
N ASP A 218 5.72 -11.62 17.35
CA ASP A 218 4.62 -12.19 18.12
C ASP A 218 3.69 -11.11 18.65
N ASP A 219 4.22 -10.07 19.28
CA ASP A 219 3.45 -8.92 19.77
C ASP A 219 2.71 -8.20 18.65
N LYS A 220 3.37 -8.02 17.48
CA LYS A 220 2.76 -7.38 16.32
C LYS A 220 1.59 -8.20 15.77
N GLU A 221 1.71 -9.51 15.78
CA GLU A 221 0.65 -10.42 15.33
C GLU A 221 -0.52 -10.43 16.32
N ALA A 222 -0.24 -10.52 17.62
CA ALA A 222 -1.26 -10.42 18.66
C ALA A 222 -2.06 -9.12 18.54
N ARG A 223 -1.39 -7.98 18.34
CA ARG A 223 -2.05 -6.67 18.11
C ARG A 223 -2.87 -6.63 16.83
N ARG A 224 -2.41 -7.27 15.75
CA ARG A 224 -3.17 -7.38 14.49
C ARG A 224 -4.45 -8.18 14.69
N GLN A 225 -4.37 -9.31 15.39
CA GLN A 225 -5.51 -10.15 15.71
C GLN A 225 -6.51 -9.43 16.62
N GLU A 226 -6.04 -8.72 17.65
CA GLU A 226 -6.88 -7.91 18.52
C GLU A 226 -7.60 -6.80 17.76
N THR A 227 -6.89 -6.10 16.86
CA THR A 227 -7.48 -5.03 16.03
C THR A 227 -8.52 -5.60 15.07
N ALA A 228 -8.22 -6.72 14.41
CA ALA A 228 -9.15 -7.39 13.50
C ALA A 228 -10.40 -7.90 14.24
N ALA A 229 -10.24 -8.44 15.45
CA ALA A 229 -11.37 -8.85 16.30
C ALA A 229 -12.27 -7.67 16.67
N ARG A 230 -11.67 -6.53 17.08
CA ARG A 230 -12.41 -5.30 17.37
C ARG A 230 -13.15 -4.75 16.15
N GLU A 231 -12.52 -4.77 14.98
CA GLU A 231 -13.15 -4.35 13.73
C GLU A 231 -14.33 -5.26 13.36
N GLN A 232 -14.20 -6.57 13.56
CA GLN A 232 -15.30 -7.52 13.34
C GLN A 232 -16.45 -7.34 14.33
N GLU A 233 -16.16 -7.12 15.62
CA GLU A 233 -17.18 -6.82 16.63
C GLU A 233 -17.91 -5.51 16.32
N ALA A 234 -17.18 -4.46 15.96
CA ALA A 234 -17.76 -3.18 15.54
C ALA A 234 -18.62 -3.33 14.28
N ALA A 235 -18.23 -4.20 13.34
CA ALA A 235 -19.03 -4.52 12.16
C ALA A 235 -20.33 -5.26 12.53
N LYS A 236 -20.27 -6.26 13.42
CA LYS A 236 -21.43 -7.00 13.92
C LYS A 236 -22.42 -6.08 14.65
N GLN A 237 -21.93 -5.24 15.55
CA GLN A 237 -22.79 -4.26 16.27
C GLN A 237 -23.49 -3.30 15.29
N LYS A 238 -22.77 -2.81 14.27
CA LYS A 238 -23.39 -1.98 13.22
C LYS A 238 -24.46 -2.72 12.43
N GLU A 239 -24.27 -4.01 12.16
CA GLU A 239 -25.27 -4.83 11.48
C GLU A 239 -26.51 -5.06 12.35
N GLU A 240 -26.34 -5.39 13.62
CA GLU A 240 -27.42 -5.55 14.60
C GLU A 240 -28.22 -4.26 14.77
N GLU A 241 -27.56 -3.11 14.92
CA GLU A 241 -28.24 -1.81 14.97
C GLU A 241 -29.05 -1.53 13.69
N GLN A 242 -28.52 -1.90 12.52
CA GLN A 242 -29.24 -1.72 11.26
C GLN A 242 -30.46 -2.63 11.19
N ARG A 243 -30.35 -3.89 11.63
CA ARG A 243 -31.48 -4.82 11.72
C ARG A 243 -32.55 -4.31 12.69
N ALA A 244 -32.16 -3.82 13.86
CA ALA A 244 -33.07 -3.22 14.84
C ALA A 244 -33.79 -1.99 14.26
N LYS A 245 -33.05 -1.07 13.60
CA LYS A 245 -33.63 0.10 12.93
C LYS A 245 -34.60 -0.27 11.81
N GLN A 246 -34.33 -1.35 11.07
CA GLN A 246 -35.25 -1.86 10.04
C GLN A 246 -36.51 -2.48 10.66
N ALA A 247 -36.38 -3.23 11.76
CA ALA A 247 -37.51 -3.81 12.46
C ALA A 247 -38.47 -2.71 12.98
N VAL A 248 -37.95 -1.68 13.64
CA VAL A 248 -38.74 -0.54 14.12
C VAL A 248 -39.45 0.17 12.97
N LYS A 249 -38.77 0.38 11.83
CA LYS A 249 -39.40 0.99 10.65
C LYS A 249 -40.53 0.14 10.07
N LYS A 250 -40.36 -1.19 10.01
CA LYS A 250 -41.42 -2.12 9.55
C LYS A 250 -42.63 -2.10 10.48
N GLU A 251 -42.41 -2.06 11.78
CA GLU A 251 -43.50 -1.98 12.76
C GLU A 251 -44.26 -0.65 12.64
N GLN A 252 -43.54 0.47 12.46
CA GLN A 252 -44.15 1.78 12.22
C GLN A 252 -44.96 1.83 10.92
N SER A 253 -44.47 1.21 9.83
CA SER A 253 -45.23 1.16 8.58
C SER A 253 -46.51 0.33 8.72
N LEU A 254 -46.46 -0.81 9.41
CA LEU A 254 -47.63 -1.64 9.67
C LEU A 254 -48.69 -0.89 10.50
N LYS A 255 -48.28 -0.17 11.55
CA LYS A 255 -49.20 0.67 12.34
C LYS A 255 -49.82 1.80 11.51
N GLN A 256 -49.04 2.44 10.63
CA GLN A 256 -49.58 3.47 9.73
C GLN A 256 -50.56 2.91 8.70
N GLU A 257 -50.32 1.72 8.16
CA GLU A 257 -51.26 1.04 7.26
C GLU A 257 -52.56 0.68 7.98
N GLN A 258 -52.51 0.17 9.21
CA GLN A 258 -53.69 -0.10 10.01
C GLN A 258 -54.51 1.17 10.30
N ILE A 259 -53.85 2.27 10.65
CA ILE A 259 -54.53 3.56 10.88
C ILE A 259 -55.17 4.08 9.58
N ARG A 260 -54.50 3.93 8.43
CA ARG A 260 -55.08 4.31 7.12
C ARG A 260 -56.28 3.44 6.77
N ALA A 261 -56.21 2.13 7.00
CA ALA A 261 -57.32 1.21 6.77
C ALA A 261 -58.52 1.53 7.66
N LEU A 262 -58.29 1.85 8.94
CA LEU A 262 -59.34 2.28 9.88
C LEU A 262 -59.97 3.60 9.45
N LYS A 263 -59.17 4.60 9.06
CA LYS A 263 -59.70 5.88 8.54
C LYS A 263 -60.50 5.70 7.26
N ALA A 264 -60.07 4.82 6.35
CA ALA A 264 -60.79 4.53 5.11
C ALA A 264 -62.15 3.84 5.39
N LYS A 265 -62.21 2.92 6.37
CA LYS A 265 -63.47 2.31 6.82
C LYS A 265 -64.42 3.34 7.44
N LEU A 266 -63.92 4.20 8.32
CA LEU A 266 -64.70 5.28 8.96
C LEU A 266 -65.23 6.30 7.94
N MET A 267 -64.44 6.63 6.91
CA MET A 267 -64.93 7.50 5.82
C MET A 267 -65.98 6.81 4.93
N ALA A 268 -65.89 5.50 4.73
CA ALA A 268 -66.89 4.74 3.98
C ALA A 268 -68.22 4.62 4.76
N GLU A 269 -68.18 4.45 6.08
CA GLU A 269 -69.38 4.47 6.95
C GLU A 269 -70.02 5.88 6.99
N ASN A 270 -69.22 6.94 7.13
CA ASN A 270 -69.75 8.31 7.10
C ASN A 270 -70.32 8.73 5.73
N HIS A 271 -69.82 8.17 4.62
CA HIS A 271 -70.43 8.36 3.31
C HIS A 271 -71.69 7.52 3.07
N SER A 272 -71.88 6.43 3.82
CA SER A 272 -73.15 5.67 3.82
C SER A 272 -74.26 6.44 4.56
N GLU A 273 -73.92 7.19 5.60
CA GLU A 273 -74.90 8.04 6.32
C GLU A 273 -75.20 9.36 5.58
N ALA A 274 -74.21 9.95 4.89
CA ALA A 274 -74.40 11.19 4.12
C ALA A 274 -75.25 11.02 2.84
N ILE A 275 -75.43 9.80 2.33
CA ILE A 275 -76.35 9.51 1.20
C ILE A 275 -77.81 9.34 1.69
N SER A 276 -78.03 9.17 3.00
CA SER A 276 -79.38 9.07 3.59
C SER A 276 -80.00 10.43 3.96
N GLU A 277 -79.21 11.50 4.12
CA GLU A 277 -79.71 12.82 4.55
C GLU A 277 -79.68 13.92 3.48
N ALA A 278 -79.10 13.68 2.29
CA ALA A 278 -79.05 14.67 1.21
C ALA A 278 -80.37 14.81 0.40
N ALA A 279 -81.47 14.19 0.82
CA ALA A 279 -82.76 14.21 0.14
C ALA A 279 -83.84 15.10 0.78
N ARG A 280 -83.55 15.85 1.86
CA ARG A 280 -84.55 16.72 2.51
C ARG A 280 -84.02 18.12 2.84
N LYS A 281 -84.50 19.08 2.02
CA LYS A 281 -84.79 20.50 2.32
C LYS A 281 -83.70 21.56 2.09
N HIS A 282 -83.78 22.13 0.89
CA HIS A 282 -84.02 23.56 0.56
C HIS A 282 -84.06 24.63 1.70
N THR A 283 -83.32 25.73 1.46
CA THR A 283 -83.57 27.18 1.77
C THR A 283 -83.76 27.67 3.21
N VAL A 284 -82.96 28.66 3.67
CA VAL A 284 -83.23 30.13 3.74
C VAL A 284 -82.04 30.86 4.42
N LEU A 285 -81.86 32.14 4.02
CA LEU A 285 -80.91 33.18 4.39
C LEU A 285 -80.85 33.60 5.88
N SER A 286 -79.70 34.15 6.32
CA SER A 286 -79.52 35.53 6.86
C SER A 286 -78.51 35.65 8.02
N GLU A 287 -77.56 36.57 7.79
CA GLU A 287 -76.83 37.50 8.68
C GLU A 287 -76.50 37.26 10.18
N SER A 288 -75.26 37.68 10.47
CA SER A 288 -74.78 38.49 11.62
C SER A 288 -74.33 37.82 12.93
N ALA A 289 -73.01 37.93 13.10
CA ALA A 289 -72.28 38.51 14.23
C ALA A 289 -71.97 37.69 15.49
N SER A 290 -70.67 37.75 15.80
CA SER A 290 -70.04 37.87 17.13
C SER A 290 -69.71 36.58 17.91
N GLY A 291 -68.39 36.34 18.02
CA GLY A 291 -67.77 36.22 19.34
C GLY A 291 -67.16 34.87 19.73
N ALA A 292 -65.86 34.93 20.04
CA ALA A 292 -65.09 34.04 20.94
C ALA A 292 -64.72 32.64 20.40
N GLU A 293 -63.55 32.06 20.66
CA GLU A 293 -62.21 32.51 21.06
C GLU A 293 -61.33 31.25 20.97
N THR A 294 -60.04 31.40 20.66
CA THR A 294 -58.93 30.41 20.80
C THR A 294 -58.81 29.21 19.83
N PRO A 295 -57.61 28.63 19.64
CA PRO A 295 -56.27 29.22 19.65
C PRO A 295 -55.52 29.01 18.32
N ILE A 296 -54.57 29.91 18.08
CA ILE A 296 -53.64 29.91 16.96
C ILE A 296 -52.71 28.68 17.07
N LEU A 297 -52.87 27.70 16.17
CA LEU A 297 -51.85 26.68 15.94
C LEU A 297 -50.61 27.35 15.34
N ALA A 298 -49.58 27.47 16.17
CA ALA A 298 -48.25 27.87 15.76
C ALA A 298 -47.78 27.01 14.57
N PRO A 299 -47.16 27.60 13.53
CA PRO A 299 -46.54 26.81 12.48
C PRO A 299 -45.38 26.01 13.08
N GLU A 300 -45.47 24.68 13.05
CA GLU A 300 -44.36 23.79 13.39
C GLU A 300 -43.10 24.21 12.62
N LYS A 301 -42.17 24.85 13.33
CA LYS A 301 -40.81 25.10 12.86
C LYS A 301 -40.17 23.73 12.59
N LYS A 302 -40.11 23.35 11.32
CA LYS A 302 -39.22 22.27 10.85
C LYS A 302 -37.83 22.51 11.44
N PRO A 303 -37.19 21.52 12.09
CA PRO A 303 -35.88 21.71 12.67
C PRO A 303 -34.92 22.11 11.54
N LYS A 304 -34.31 23.29 11.67
CA LYS A 304 -33.22 23.73 10.80
C LYS A 304 -32.09 22.73 10.97
N LYS A 305 -32.02 21.74 10.06
CA LYS A 305 -30.86 20.85 9.93
C LYS A 305 -29.62 21.74 9.83
N THR A 306 -28.73 21.59 10.80
CA THR A 306 -27.45 22.29 10.85
C THR A 306 -26.70 22.04 9.54
N MET A 307 -25.89 23.01 9.10
CA MET A 307 -25.19 22.96 7.82
C MET A 307 -24.39 21.65 7.64
N LEU A 308 -23.81 21.16 8.74
CA LEU A 308 -23.13 19.85 8.85
C LEU A 308 -24.05 18.64 8.54
N GLN A 309 -25.30 18.63 9.01
CA GLN A 309 -26.24 17.55 8.70
C GLN A 309 -26.66 17.56 7.22
N LYS A 310 -26.73 18.72 6.57
CA LYS A 310 -26.99 18.79 5.12
C LYS A 310 -25.81 18.25 4.31
N ILE A 311 -24.56 18.54 4.72
CA ILE A 311 -23.34 18.02 4.07
C ILE A 311 -23.24 16.50 4.24
N ILE A 312 -23.54 15.96 5.43
CA ILE A 312 -23.50 14.51 5.66
C ILE A 312 -24.59 13.79 4.84
N LEU A 313 -25.78 14.39 4.70
CA LEU A 313 -26.86 13.84 3.88
C LEU A 313 -26.59 13.95 2.37
N SER A 314 -25.94 15.02 1.89
CA SER A 314 -25.55 15.12 0.47
C SER A 314 -24.48 14.11 0.12
N ASN A 315 -23.46 13.95 0.98
CA ASN A 315 -22.37 13.00 0.74
C ASN A 315 -22.87 11.55 0.75
N LYS A 316 -23.83 11.21 1.62
CA LYS A 316 -24.48 9.88 1.61
C LYS A 316 -25.29 9.61 0.35
N LYS A 317 -25.98 10.62 -0.20
CA LYS A 317 -26.73 10.47 -1.45
C LYS A 317 -25.81 10.33 -2.66
N GLN A 318 -24.70 11.07 -2.69
CA GLN A 318 -23.70 10.93 -3.75
C GLN A 318 -23.00 9.56 -3.69
N LEU A 319 -22.61 9.09 -2.51
CA LEU A 319 -22.05 7.74 -2.33
C LEU A 319 -23.02 6.62 -2.73
N ALA A 320 -24.31 6.76 -2.42
CA ALA A 320 -25.32 5.78 -2.83
C ALA A 320 -25.55 5.76 -4.35
N ALA A 321 -25.52 6.93 -5.00
CA ALA A 321 -25.61 7.03 -6.46
C ALA A 321 -24.38 6.44 -7.16
N VAL A 322 -23.17 6.70 -6.64
CA VAL A 322 -21.92 6.10 -7.14
C VAL A 322 -21.93 4.59 -6.94
N ALA A 323 -22.38 4.10 -5.79
CA ALA A 323 -22.50 2.66 -5.52
C ALA A 323 -23.49 1.96 -6.47
N GLN A 324 -24.62 2.60 -6.82
CA GLN A 324 -25.56 2.05 -7.80
C GLN A 324 -24.99 2.02 -9.22
N VAL A 325 -24.26 3.06 -9.65
CA VAL A 325 -23.61 3.10 -10.96
C VAL A 325 -22.51 2.04 -11.07
N VAL A 326 -21.71 1.85 -10.01
CA VAL A 326 -20.67 0.82 -9.94
C VAL A 326 -21.30 -0.58 -9.97
N ARG A 327 -22.37 -0.82 -9.19
CA ARG A 327 -23.06 -2.12 -9.13
C ARG A 327 -23.73 -2.50 -10.46
N ALA A 328 -24.18 -1.53 -11.25
CA ALA A 328 -24.75 -1.77 -12.58
C ALA A 328 -23.69 -2.09 -13.66
N ARG A 329 -22.44 -1.63 -13.48
CA ARG A 329 -21.35 -1.77 -14.47
C ARG A 329 -20.43 -2.97 -14.20
N ILE A 330 -20.41 -3.49 -12.96
CA ILE A 330 -19.60 -4.67 -12.58
C ILE A 330 -19.93 -5.91 -13.43
N PRO A 331 -21.20 -6.27 -13.71
CA PRO A 331 -21.50 -7.44 -14.54
C PRO A 331 -20.94 -7.30 -15.97
N GLN A 332 -20.98 -6.10 -16.54
CA GLN A 332 -20.44 -5.83 -17.88
C GLN A 332 -18.91 -5.92 -17.91
N LEU A 333 -18.23 -5.47 -16.86
CA LEU A 333 -16.78 -5.60 -16.72
C LEU A 333 -16.34 -7.05 -16.51
N ILE A 334 -17.10 -7.84 -15.75
CA ILE A 334 -16.84 -9.27 -15.56
C ILE A 334 -17.02 -10.03 -16.88
N VAL A 335 -18.10 -9.78 -17.63
CA VAL A 335 -18.31 -10.39 -18.95
C VAL A 335 -17.17 -10.03 -19.92
N LEU A 336 -16.71 -8.79 -19.91
CA LEU A 336 -15.60 -8.34 -20.76
C LEU A 336 -14.27 -9.01 -20.37
N LEU A 337 -14.02 -9.18 -19.07
CA LEU A 337 -12.82 -9.86 -18.56
C LEU A 337 -12.84 -11.36 -18.87
N VAL A 338 -14.01 -12.01 -18.78
CA VAL A 338 -14.21 -13.40 -19.19
C VAL A 338 -14.00 -13.57 -20.69
N LEU A 339 -14.47 -12.64 -21.53
CA LEU A 339 -14.23 -12.66 -22.98
C LEU A 339 -12.74 -12.47 -23.33
N VAL A 340 -12.01 -11.61 -22.61
CA VAL A 340 -10.55 -11.43 -22.80
C VAL A 340 -9.78 -12.69 -22.39
N LEU A 341 -10.17 -13.34 -21.30
CA LEU A 341 -9.56 -14.59 -20.85
C LEU A 341 -9.88 -15.76 -21.80
N LEU A 342 -11.12 -15.88 -22.26
CA LEU A 342 -11.52 -16.88 -23.25
C LEU A 342 -10.83 -16.66 -24.61
N GLY A 343 -10.66 -15.41 -25.03
CA GLY A 343 -9.90 -15.05 -26.23
C GLY A 343 -8.42 -15.46 -26.14
N ARG A 344 -7.82 -15.36 -24.94
CA ARG A 344 -6.44 -15.82 -24.69
C ARG A 344 -6.31 -17.35 -24.65
N THR A 345 -7.34 -18.08 -24.24
CA THR A 345 -7.31 -19.55 -24.21
C THR A 345 -7.58 -20.19 -25.56
N VAL A 346 -8.37 -19.54 -26.42
CA VAL A 346 -8.68 -20.04 -27.78
C VAL A 346 -7.60 -19.64 -28.80
N ALA A 347 -6.90 -18.52 -28.60
CA ALA A 347 -5.75 -18.12 -29.40
C ALA A 347 -4.45 -18.79 -28.91
N GLY A 348 -4.27 -20.06 -29.23
CA GLY A 348 -3.06 -20.81 -28.90
C GLY A 348 -1.78 -20.14 -29.42
N ARG A 349 -0.76 -20.10 -28.54
CA ARG A 349 0.68 -19.84 -28.75
C ARG A 349 1.10 -19.55 -30.20
N LYS A 350 0.91 -18.30 -30.66
CA LYS A 350 1.78 -17.68 -31.67
C LYS A 350 2.07 -16.25 -31.24
N GLN A 351 3.31 -16.02 -30.84
CA GLN A 351 3.85 -14.70 -30.53
C GLN A 351 3.71 -13.78 -31.77
N GLY A 352 3.17 -12.58 -31.55
CA GLY A 352 3.21 -11.50 -32.53
C GLY A 352 1.93 -11.29 -33.32
N THR A 353 0.82 -10.91 -32.68
CA THR A 353 -0.33 -10.30 -33.37
C THR A 353 -0.95 -9.17 -32.52
N PRO A 354 -1.63 -8.18 -33.15
CA PRO A 354 -1.91 -6.84 -32.59
C PRO A 354 -2.95 -6.78 -31.46
N HIS A 355 -3.33 -7.92 -30.86
CA HIS A 355 -4.36 -8.00 -29.82
C HIS A 355 -3.95 -7.35 -28.49
N ASP A 356 -2.64 -7.25 -28.19
CA ASP A 356 -2.17 -6.54 -27.00
C ASP A 356 -2.46 -5.02 -27.08
N SER A 357 -2.50 -4.44 -28.29
CA SER A 357 -2.89 -3.03 -28.48
C SER A 357 -4.35 -2.77 -28.12
N LEU A 358 -5.22 -3.76 -28.36
CA LEU A 358 -6.66 -3.68 -28.08
C LEU A 358 -6.92 -3.80 -26.57
N ALA A 359 -6.19 -4.68 -25.87
CA ALA A 359 -6.25 -4.79 -24.41
C ALA A 359 -5.76 -3.50 -23.72
N VAL A 360 -4.67 -2.90 -24.21
CA VAL A 360 -4.17 -1.61 -23.69
C VAL A 360 -5.17 -0.48 -23.98
N THR A 361 -5.79 -0.47 -25.16
CA THR A 361 -6.79 0.56 -25.53
C THR A 361 -8.06 0.43 -24.69
N VAL A 362 -8.52 -0.80 -24.44
CA VAL A 362 -9.67 -1.06 -23.56
C VAL A 362 -9.33 -0.69 -22.12
N TRP A 363 -8.14 -1.05 -21.62
CA TRP A 363 -7.68 -0.66 -20.29
C TRP A 363 -7.61 0.86 -20.13
N ASN A 364 -7.08 1.58 -21.13
CA ASN A 364 -7.03 3.03 -21.13
C ASN A 364 -8.43 3.67 -21.15
N LYS A 365 -9.40 3.10 -21.89
CA LYS A 365 -10.79 3.57 -21.88
C LYS A 365 -11.50 3.30 -20.54
N VAL A 366 -11.28 2.14 -19.93
CA VAL A 366 -11.81 1.82 -18.58
C VAL A 366 -11.19 2.76 -17.54
N ALA A 367 -9.88 2.99 -17.59
CA ALA A 367 -9.19 3.92 -16.69
C ALA A 367 -9.69 5.37 -16.87
N ALA A 368 -9.90 5.82 -18.12
CA ALA A 368 -10.44 7.15 -18.40
C ALA A 368 -11.88 7.31 -17.91
N THR A 369 -12.72 6.27 -18.06
CA THR A 369 -14.12 6.28 -17.60
C THR A 369 -14.20 6.27 -16.07
N ALA A 370 -13.33 5.50 -15.40
CA ALA A 370 -13.18 5.54 -13.95
C ALA A 370 -12.71 6.92 -13.48
N LYS A 371 -11.74 7.53 -14.18
CA LYS A 371 -11.23 8.86 -13.84
C LYS A 371 -12.28 9.96 -14.03
N MET A 372 -13.17 9.86 -15.02
CA MET A 372 -14.31 10.76 -15.17
C MET A 372 -15.36 10.57 -14.07
N ALA A 373 -15.67 9.32 -13.69
CA ALA A 373 -16.59 9.05 -12.59
C ALA A 373 -16.09 9.64 -11.26
N PHE A 374 -14.79 9.55 -10.99
CA PHE A 374 -14.17 10.21 -9.83
C PHE A 374 -14.20 11.74 -9.93
N LYS A 375 -14.07 12.32 -11.13
CA LYS A 375 -14.09 13.78 -11.33
C LYS A 375 -15.48 14.39 -11.16
N VAL A 376 -16.55 13.67 -11.53
CA VAL A 376 -17.95 14.10 -11.35
C VAL A 376 -18.41 13.95 -9.89
N THR A 377 -17.71 13.16 -9.07
CA THR A 377 -17.99 13.05 -7.63
C THR A 377 -17.33 14.19 -6.83
N TYR A 378 -16.43 14.96 -7.45
CA TYR A 378 -15.62 16.01 -6.82
C TYR A 378 -16.07 17.45 -7.18
N VAL A 379 -17.13 17.58 -7.99
CA VAL A 379 -17.85 18.84 -8.26
C VAL A 379 -19.26 18.69 -7.71
#